data_AF-A0AAD9D6E6-F1
#
_entry.id   AF-A0AAD9D6E6-F1
#
_cell.length_a   1.000
_cell.length_b   1.000
_cell.length_c   1.000
_cell.angle_alpha   90.00
_cell.angle_beta   90.00
_cell.angle_gamma   90.00
#
_symmetry.space_group_name_H-M   'P 1'
#
loop_
_entity.id
_entity.type
_entity.pdbx_description
1 polymer ?
#
loop_
_entity_poly.entity_id
_entity_poly.type
_entity_poly.pdbx_seq_one_letter_code
_entity_poly.pdbx_strand_id
1 'polypeptide(L)'
;MLKEIGCLLDDNYMPTLADLGYNKEDIESISTVDPRSAMPEGYRGGETFALSRVKEYTWGSDLIQTYFDTRNNMIGPNYSTKFAPWLACGCLSPRYIARECSRYEELRVKSKSTYWVVFELLVRDYFRLFAMKHGDAIFYPSGTVKQKKEWDSNPIHFQAWRDGMTGYPLIDANMRELQATGFMSNRGRQNVCSFLAIELGLDWRLGAEYFEEVLLDYDASSNWLNWQNGAGVSLCTGGRLNRFNIVKQSKTYDKVVST
;
A
#
# COMPACT_ATOMS: atom_id res chain seq x y z
N MET A 1 19.52 33.57 -27.04
CA MET A 1 18.19 34.22 -27.00
C MET A 1 17.16 33.10 -26.81
N LEU A 2 16.93 32.68 -25.57
CA LEU A 2 15.89 31.69 -25.27
C LEU A 2 14.56 32.43 -25.37
N LYS A 3 13.70 32.03 -26.32
CA LYS A 3 12.32 32.52 -26.37
C LYS A 3 11.66 32.17 -25.04
N GLU A 4 11.11 33.17 -24.35
CA GLU A 4 10.18 32.94 -23.26
C GLU A 4 9.02 32.11 -23.81
N ILE A 5 9.02 30.82 -23.46
CA ILE A 5 7.84 29.99 -23.61
C ILE A 5 6.94 30.40 -22.44
N GLY A 6 6.21 31.49 -22.62
CA GLY A 6 5.19 31.90 -21.67
C GLY A 6 4.15 30.79 -21.56
N CYS A 7 3.95 30.25 -20.36
CA CYS A 7 2.83 29.36 -20.10
C CYS A 7 1.55 30.18 -20.34
N LEU A 8 0.78 29.84 -21.39
CA LEU A 8 -0.46 30.53 -21.76
C LEU A 8 -1.67 30.10 -20.92
N LEU A 9 -1.43 29.26 -19.91
CA LEU A 9 -2.48 28.72 -19.05
C LEU A 9 -2.70 29.66 -17.87
N ASP A 10 -3.97 29.89 -17.54
CA ASP A 10 -4.36 30.62 -16.34
C ASP A 10 -3.77 29.93 -15.09
N ASP A 11 -3.51 30.70 -14.04
CA ASP A 11 -3.00 30.18 -12.76
C ASP A 11 -3.97 29.16 -12.12
N ASN A 12 -5.24 29.16 -12.54
CA ASN A 12 -6.29 28.22 -12.12
C ASN A 12 -6.54 27.08 -13.11
N TYR A 13 -5.76 26.94 -14.18
CA TYR A 13 -5.95 25.87 -15.14
C TYR A 13 -5.59 24.52 -14.52
N MET A 14 -6.59 23.63 -14.43
CA MET A 14 -6.40 22.23 -14.07
C MET A 14 -6.74 21.37 -15.29
N PRO A 15 -5.77 20.62 -15.86
CA PRO A 15 -6.03 19.78 -17.02
C PRO A 15 -7.04 18.70 -16.67
N THR A 16 -7.99 18.48 -17.56
CA THR A 16 -8.91 17.33 -17.50
C THR A 16 -8.23 16.07 -18.02
N LEU A 17 -8.79 14.90 -17.73
CA LEU A 17 -8.29 13.64 -18.31
C LEU A 17 -8.35 13.66 -19.85
N ALA A 18 -9.34 14.34 -20.43
CA ALA A 18 -9.41 14.54 -21.87
C ALA A 18 -8.25 15.40 -22.40
N ASP A 19 -7.83 16.43 -21.67
CA ASP A 19 -6.67 17.26 -22.02
C ASP A 19 -5.35 16.48 -21.95
N LEU A 20 -5.33 15.39 -21.16
CA LEU A 20 -4.21 14.46 -21.05
C LEU A 20 -4.26 13.32 -22.08
N GLY A 21 -5.25 13.32 -22.98
CA GLY A 21 -5.38 12.35 -24.07
C GLY A 21 -6.14 11.07 -23.72
N TYR A 22 -6.79 10.99 -22.55
CA TYR A 22 -7.64 9.84 -22.21
C TYR A 22 -8.98 9.94 -22.94
N ASN A 23 -9.42 8.81 -23.51
CA ASN A 23 -10.72 8.75 -24.19
C ASN A 23 -11.85 8.62 -23.15
N LYS A 24 -13.11 8.77 -23.58
CA LYS A 24 -14.26 8.70 -22.66
C LYS A 24 -14.45 7.32 -22.02
N GLU A 25 -14.16 6.25 -22.76
CA GLU A 25 -14.30 4.86 -22.30
C GLU A 25 -13.28 4.55 -21.19
N ASP A 26 -12.05 5.04 -21.32
CA ASP A 26 -11.02 4.96 -20.29
C ASP A 26 -11.50 5.70 -19.03
N ILE A 27 -12.01 6.93 -19.19
CA ILE A 27 -12.48 7.74 -18.06
C ILE A 27 -13.67 7.08 -17.34
N GLU A 28 -14.61 6.49 -18.08
CA GLU A 28 -15.76 5.78 -17.53
C GLU A 28 -15.34 4.48 -16.83
N SER A 29 -14.45 3.69 -17.44
CA SER A 29 -13.98 2.43 -16.85
C SER A 29 -13.19 2.64 -15.55
N ILE A 30 -12.35 3.69 -15.47
CA ILE A 30 -11.63 4.03 -14.24
C ILE A 30 -12.58 4.64 -13.18
N SER A 31 -13.72 5.19 -13.60
CA SER A 31 -14.72 5.75 -12.68
C SER A 31 -15.60 4.70 -12.03
N THR A 32 -15.66 3.47 -12.57
CA THR A 32 -16.37 2.36 -11.93
C THR A 32 -15.48 1.71 -10.88
N VAL A 33 -15.84 1.87 -9.60
CA VAL A 33 -15.13 1.25 -8.48
C VAL A 33 -15.60 -0.19 -8.33
N ASP A 34 -14.65 -1.13 -8.29
CA ASP A 34 -14.98 -2.53 -8.01
C ASP A 34 -15.57 -2.68 -6.59
N PRO A 35 -16.73 -3.33 -6.42
CA PRO A 35 -17.41 -3.46 -5.13
C PRO A 35 -16.60 -4.24 -4.09
N ARG A 36 -15.57 -4.97 -4.50
CA ARG A 36 -14.65 -5.70 -3.61
C ARG A 36 -13.58 -4.79 -3.02
N SER A 37 -13.50 -3.52 -3.45
CA SER A 37 -12.48 -2.59 -2.96
C SER A 37 -12.60 -2.32 -1.47
N ALA A 38 -11.47 -2.42 -0.78
CA ALA A 38 -11.36 -1.91 0.58
C ALA A 38 -11.19 -0.38 0.64
N MET A 39 -11.14 0.33 -0.50
CA MET A 39 -11.14 1.79 -0.50
C MET A 39 -12.54 2.34 -0.19
N PRO A 40 -12.64 3.57 0.35
CA PRO A 40 -13.94 4.20 0.57
C PRO A 40 -14.75 4.32 -0.72
N GLU A 41 -16.07 4.25 -0.61
CA GLU A 41 -16.96 4.39 -1.76
C GLU A 41 -16.72 5.71 -2.48
N GLY A 42 -16.61 5.65 -3.82
CA GLY A 42 -16.37 6.82 -4.65
C GLY A 42 -15.00 7.48 -4.44
N TYR A 43 -13.99 6.76 -3.91
CA TYR A 43 -12.64 7.30 -3.75
C TYR A 43 -12.11 7.85 -5.08
N ARG A 44 -11.48 9.03 -5.02
CA ARG A 44 -10.79 9.65 -6.16
C ARG A 44 -9.46 10.24 -5.73
N GLY A 45 -8.56 10.43 -6.70
CA GLY A 45 -7.32 11.17 -6.49
C GLY A 45 -7.56 12.64 -6.12
N GLY A 46 -6.52 13.30 -5.61
CA GLY A 46 -6.54 14.73 -5.30
C GLY A 46 -6.68 15.07 -3.81
N GLU A 47 -6.21 16.27 -3.45
CA GLU A 47 -6.16 16.77 -2.07
C GLU A 47 -7.57 16.87 -1.45
N THR A 48 -8.57 17.33 -2.19
CA THR A 48 -9.94 17.49 -1.69
C THR A 48 -10.50 16.18 -1.12
N PHE A 49 -10.35 15.08 -1.85
CA PHE A 49 -10.80 13.76 -1.41
C PHE A 49 -9.94 13.22 -0.26
N ALA A 50 -8.62 13.49 -0.29
CA ALA A 50 -7.72 13.12 0.79
C ALA A 50 -8.12 13.76 2.13
N LEU A 51 -8.38 15.07 2.13
CA LEU A 51 -8.80 15.83 3.31
C LEU A 51 -10.20 15.40 3.79
N SER A 52 -11.12 15.13 2.85
CA SER A 52 -12.44 14.57 3.17
C SER A 52 -12.30 13.23 3.90
N ARG A 53 -11.42 12.34 3.43
CA ARG A 53 -11.20 11.04 4.08
C ARG A 53 -10.58 11.17 5.47
N VAL A 54 -9.65 12.11 5.69
CA VAL A 54 -9.15 12.40 7.05
C VAL A 54 -10.28 12.89 7.94
N LYS A 55 -11.12 13.80 7.45
CA LYS A 55 -12.26 14.32 8.20
C LYS A 55 -13.25 13.21 8.57
N GLU A 56 -13.62 12.38 7.61
CA GLU A 56 -14.52 11.25 7.80
C GLU A 56 -13.97 10.26 8.82
N TYR A 57 -12.77 9.70 8.57
CA TYR A 57 -12.20 8.62 9.39
C TYR A 57 -11.87 9.06 10.82
N THR A 58 -11.30 10.27 10.97
CA THR A 58 -10.86 10.79 12.27
C THR A 58 -12.02 11.41 13.04
N TRP A 59 -12.87 12.23 12.39
CA TRP A 59 -13.85 13.07 13.10
C TRP A 59 -15.29 12.62 12.91
N GLY A 60 -15.67 12.23 11.68
CA GLY A 60 -17.04 11.84 11.36
C GLY A 60 -17.43 10.50 11.97
N SER A 61 -16.64 9.46 11.69
CA SER A 61 -16.89 8.09 12.13
C SER A 61 -16.17 7.71 13.43
N ASP A 62 -15.28 8.56 13.92
CA ASP A 62 -14.54 8.36 15.17
C ASP A 62 -13.73 7.05 15.22
N LEU A 63 -13.26 6.57 14.05
CA LEU A 63 -12.61 5.26 13.88
C LEU A 63 -11.13 5.28 14.27
N ILE A 64 -10.52 6.46 14.37
CA ILE A 64 -9.11 6.59 14.74
C ILE A 64 -8.80 6.00 16.13
N GLN A 65 -9.76 6.01 17.06
CA GLN A 65 -9.58 5.47 18.42
C GLN A 65 -9.50 3.94 18.47
N THR A 66 -10.00 3.24 17.45
CA THR A 66 -9.97 1.76 17.36
C THR A 66 -8.93 1.23 16.38
N TYR A 67 -8.15 2.13 15.74
CA TYR A 67 -7.19 1.79 14.70
C TYR A 67 -6.21 0.67 15.09
N PHE A 68 -5.72 0.64 16.35
CA PHE A 68 -4.77 -0.39 16.78
C PHE A 68 -5.37 -1.81 16.67
N ASP A 69 -6.65 -1.94 16.98
CA ASP A 69 -7.34 -3.24 17.03
C ASP A 69 -7.83 -3.67 15.64
N THR A 70 -8.20 -2.71 14.79
CA THR A 70 -8.80 -3.00 13.48
C THR A 70 -7.80 -3.09 12.33
N ARG A 71 -6.62 -2.47 12.42
CA ARG A 71 -5.64 -2.34 11.31
C ARG A 71 -5.20 -3.63 10.61
N ASN A 72 -5.40 -4.78 11.24
CA ASN A 72 -5.03 -6.09 10.67
C ASN A 72 -6.19 -6.81 9.98
N ASN A 73 -7.40 -6.25 9.99
CA ASN A 73 -8.50 -6.80 9.21
C ASN A 73 -8.25 -6.53 7.72
N MET A 74 -8.98 -7.25 6.86
CA MET A 74 -8.76 -7.23 5.41
C MET A 74 -10.01 -6.81 4.62
N ILE A 75 -11.18 -6.77 5.26
CA ILE A 75 -12.46 -6.53 4.58
C ILE A 75 -13.01 -5.15 4.95
N GLY A 76 -13.37 -4.37 3.93
CA GLY A 76 -14.06 -3.10 4.04
C GLY A 76 -13.16 -1.87 4.30
N PRO A 77 -13.71 -0.65 4.19
CA PRO A 77 -12.90 0.57 4.27
C PRO A 77 -12.48 0.96 5.69
N ASN A 78 -13.24 0.55 6.69
CA ASN A 78 -13.17 1.13 8.04
C ASN A 78 -12.12 0.52 8.95
N TYR A 79 -11.47 -0.57 8.55
CA TYR A 79 -10.44 -1.19 9.40
C TYR A 79 -9.12 -0.41 9.45
N SER A 80 -8.92 0.54 8.54
CA SER A 80 -7.72 1.36 8.52
C SER A 80 -8.01 2.71 7.85
N THR A 81 -7.07 3.64 7.97
CA THR A 81 -7.21 5.00 7.46
C THR A 81 -7.45 5.09 5.94
N LYS A 82 -6.86 4.16 5.19
CA LYS A 82 -6.78 4.17 3.71
C LYS A 82 -6.10 5.42 3.13
N PHE A 83 -5.25 6.09 3.91
CA PHE A 83 -4.55 7.32 3.47
C PHE A 83 -3.44 7.09 2.43
N ALA A 84 -3.01 5.85 2.23
CA ALA A 84 -1.79 5.51 1.51
C ALA A 84 -1.73 6.05 0.06
N PRO A 85 -2.78 5.94 -0.79
CA PRO A 85 -2.73 6.46 -2.15
C PRO A 85 -2.48 7.98 -2.20
N TRP A 86 -3.16 8.74 -1.34
CA TRP A 86 -2.97 10.19 -1.26
C TRP A 86 -1.62 10.60 -0.65
N LEU A 87 -1.06 9.78 0.24
CA LEU A 87 0.28 9.99 0.80
C LEU A 87 1.40 9.69 -0.20
N ALA A 88 1.18 8.76 -1.13
CA ALA A 88 2.11 8.42 -2.21
C ALA A 88 2.19 9.57 -3.22
N CYS A 89 1.04 10.08 -3.66
CA CYS A 89 0.96 11.20 -4.63
C CYS A 89 1.19 12.58 -4.01
N GLY A 90 1.39 12.69 -2.70
CA GLY A 90 1.59 13.99 -2.03
C GLY A 90 0.32 14.84 -1.87
N CYS A 91 -0.85 14.32 -2.24
CA CYS A 91 -2.15 14.95 -1.99
C CYS A 91 -2.48 15.09 -0.50
N LEU A 92 -1.80 14.33 0.37
CA LEU A 92 -1.94 14.40 1.81
C LEU A 92 -0.59 14.51 2.49
N SER A 93 -0.45 15.50 3.37
CA SER A 93 0.80 15.68 4.14
C SER A 93 0.83 14.80 5.40
N PRO A 94 1.92 14.06 5.67
CA PRO A 94 2.06 13.32 6.93
C PRO A 94 2.05 14.25 8.15
N ARG A 95 2.57 15.48 8.01
CA ARG A 95 2.52 16.51 9.08
C ARG A 95 1.09 16.97 9.36
N TYR A 96 0.25 17.06 8.32
CA TYR A 96 -1.17 17.37 8.47
C TYR A 96 -1.88 16.28 9.26
N ILE A 97 -1.66 15.00 8.90
CA ILE A 97 -2.23 13.87 9.63
C ILE A 97 -1.78 13.86 11.10
N ALA A 98 -0.48 14.03 11.36
CA ALA A 98 0.04 14.05 12.72
C ALA A 98 -0.59 15.17 13.58
N ARG A 99 -0.77 16.37 12.99
CA ARG A 99 -1.47 17.47 13.65
C ARG A 99 -2.94 17.16 13.92
N GLU A 100 -3.64 16.55 12.97
CA GLU A 100 -5.03 16.13 13.16
C GLU A 100 -5.16 15.04 14.24
N CYS A 101 -4.20 14.12 14.33
CA CYS A 101 -4.11 13.17 15.44
C CYS A 101 -3.94 13.88 16.78
N SER A 102 -2.98 14.82 16.90
CA SER A 102 -2.80 15.59 18.15
C SER A 102 -4.05 16.37 18.53
N ARG A 103 -4.69 17.03 17.56
CA ARG A 103 -5.95 17.75 17.77
C ARG A 103 -7.07 16.81 18.24
N TYR A 104 -7.13 15.60 17.69
CA TYR A 104 -8.08 14.58 18.12
C TYR A 104 -7.83 14.12 19.56
N GLU A 105 -6.57 13.90 19.93
CA GLU A 105 -6.19 13.52 21.30
C GLU A 105 -6.56 14.60 22.32
N GLU A 106 -6.44 15.88 21.96
CA GLU A 106 -6.81 17.03 22.80
C GLU A 106 -8.33 17.17 22.98
N LEU A 107 -9.10 16.98 21.90
CA LEU A 107 -10.55 17.25 21.88
C LEU A 107 -11.41 16.02 22.20
N ARG A 108 -10.88 14.81 22.02
CA ARG A 108 -11.60 13.56 22.25
C ARG A 108 -10.80 12.66 23.18
N VAL A 109 -10.02 11.74 22.63
CA VAL A 109 -9.35 10.71 23.43
C VAL A 109 -7.95 10.46 22.92
N LYS A 110 -7.00 10.43 23.85
CA LYS A 110 -5.66 9.90 23.63
C LYS A 110 -5.67 8.40 23.88
N SER A 111 -5.28 7.61 22.88
CA SER A 111 -5.27 6.16 22.99
C SER A 111 -4.04 5.54 22.34
N LYS A 112 -3.87 4.23 22.54
CA LYS A 112 -2.86 3.46 21.82
C LYS A 112 -3.05 3.56 20.29
N SER A 113 -4.30 3.65 19.83
CA SER A 113 -4.65 3.72 18.42
C SER A 113 -4.24 5.04 17.78
N THR A 114 -4.46 6.17 18.44
CA THR A 114 -4.06 7.50 17.93
C THR A 114 -2.54 7.61 17.81
N TYR A 115 -1.80 7.10 18.80
CA TYR A 115 -0.35 6.95 18.72
C TYR A 115 0.08 6.04 17.56
N TRP A 116 -0.60 4.90 17.36
CA TRP A 116 -0.20 3.93 16.34
C TRP A 116 -0.35 4.46 14.92
N VAL A 117 -1.30 5.35 14.64
CA VAL A 117 -1.38 6.03 13.34
C VAL A 117 -0.10 6.82 13.07
N VAL A 118 0.37 7.59 14.06
CA VAL A 118 1.62 8.36 13.94
C VAL A 118 2.83 7.44 13.83
N PHE A 119 2.86 6.35 14.58
CA PHE A 119 3.92 5.34 14.48
C PHE A 119 4.06 4.77 13.07
N GLU A 120 2.94 4.49 12.39
CA GLU A 120 2.98 3.95 11.02
C GLU A 120 3.43 5.01 10.00
N LEU A 121 3.20 6.31 10.26
CA LEU A 121 3.83 7.39 9.49
C LEU A 121 5.34 7.45 9.71
N LEU A 122 5.83 7.18 10.93
CA LEU A 122 7.27 7.10 11.19
C LEU A 122 7.90 5.91 10.46
N VAL A 123 7.19 4.80 10.31
CA VAL A 123 7.65 3.65 9.50
C VAL A 123 7.84 4.06 8.03
N ARG A 124 6.91 4.84 7.47
CA ARG A 124 7.06 5.40 6.11
C ARG A 124 8.31 6.28 5.99
N ASP A 125 8.53 7.19 6.94
CA ASP A 125 9.70 8.06 6.93
C ASP A 125 11.01 7.27 7.12
N TYR A 126 10.99 6.24 7.97
CA TYR A 126 12.11 5.32 8.14
C TYR A 126 12.50 4.66 6.81
N PHE A 127 11.53 4.13 6.05
CA PHE A 127 11.81 3.52 4.75
C PHE A 127 12.42 4.51 3.75
N ARG A 128 11.92 5.75 3.71
CA ARG A 128 12.49 6.80 2.84
C ARG A 128 13.93 7.11 3.19
N LEU A 129 14.22 7.35 4.47
CA LEU A 129 15.58 7.63 4.94
C LEU A 129 16.51 6.43 4.74
N PHE A 130 16.00 5.22 4.92
CA PHE A 130 16.76 4.00 4.69
C PHE A 130 17.09 3.81 3.21
N ALA A 131 16.13 4.03 2.31
CA ALA A 131 16.35 4.02 0.87
C ALA A 131 17.42 5.06 0.47
N MET A 132 17.34 6.28 0.99
CA MET A 132 18.37 7.31 0.75
C MET A 132 19.77 6.88 1.22
N LYS A 133 19.87 6.19 2.35
CA LYS A 133 21.15 5.70 2.89
C LYS A 133 21.76 4.59 2.03
N HIS A 134 20.93 3.68 1.52
CA HIS A 134 21.38 2.47 0.85
C HIS A 134 21.38 2.56 -0.68
N GLY A 135 20.76 3.59 -1.26
CA GLY A 135 20.71 3.83 -2.70
C GLY A 135 20.14 2.62 -3.45
N ASP A 136 20.75 2.30 -4.59
CA ASP A 136 20.27 1.26 -5.50
C ASP A 136 20.32 -0.16 -4.91
N ALA A 137 20.96 -0.35 -3.76
CA ALA A 137 20.96 -1.62 -3.05
C ALA A 137 19.56 -2.08 -2.63
N ILE A 138 18.57 -1.18 -2.65
CA ILE A 138 17.17 -1.54 -2.40
C ILE A 138 16.53 -2.33 -3.56
N PHE A 139 17.15 -2.36 -4.75
CA PHE A 139 16.61 -3.03 -5.95
C PHE A 139 17.36 -4.33 -6.33
N TYR A 140 18.50 -4.61 -5.70
CA TYR A 140 19.32 -5.78 -6.03
C TYR A 140 18.79 -7.08 -5.42
N PRO A 141 18.97 -8.23 -6.09
CA PRO A 141 18.45 -9.53 -5.61
C PRO A 141 18.99 -9.92 -4.22
N SER A 142 20.20 -9.47 -3.88
CA SER A 142 20.83 -9.67 -2.57
C SER A 142 20.29 -8.75 -1.46
N GLY A 143 19.44 -7.79 -1.84
CA GLY A 143 18.97 -6.69 -1.03
C GLY A 143 20.09 -5.92 -0.34
N THR A 144 19.73 -5.23 0.74
CA THR A 144 20.69 -4.46 1.56
C THR A 144 21.62 -5.32 2.40
N VAL A 145 21.28 -6.61 2.62
CA VAL A 145 22.13 -7.58 3.33
C VAL A 145 23.34 -8.02 2.48
N LYS A 146 23.27 -7.86 1.15
CA LYS A 146 24.32 -8.28 0.19
C LYS A 146 24.67 -9.77 0.26
N GLN A 147 23.76 -10.60 0.77
CA GLN A 147 23.93 -12.05 0.77
C GLN A 147 23.54 -12.63 -0.60
N LYS A 148 24.36 -13.54 -1.12
CA LYS A 148 24.01 -14.29 -2.32
C LYS A 148 22.98 -15.36 -1.95
N LYS A 149 21.77 -15.20 -2.47
CA LYS A 149 20.71 -16.21 -2.45
C LYS A 149 20.33 -16.47 -3.90
N GLU A 150 20.21 -17.75 -4.26
CA GLU A 150 19.67 -18.14 -5.56
C GLU A 150 18.15 -18.06 -5.50
N TRP A 151 17.57 -17.48 -6.55
CA TRP A 151 16.15 -17.27 -6.68
C TRP A 151 15.67 -17.97 -7.96
N ASP A 152 14.52 -18.62 -7.88
CA ASP A 152 13.87 -19.18 -9.07
C ASP A 152 13.12 -18.06 -9.84
N SER A 153 12.94 -18.24 -11.13
CA SER A 153 12.21 -17.33 -12.01
C SER A 153 11.17 -18.07 -12.86
N ASN A 154 10.70 -19.23 -12.39
CA ASN A 154 9.72 -20.04 -13.09
C ASN A 154 8.45 -19.22 -13.44
N PRO A 155 8.21 -18.96 -14.74
CA PRO A 155 7.14 -18.07 -15.18
C PRO A 155 5.75 -18.65 -14.91
N ILE A 156 5.61 -19.98 -14.84
CA ILE A 156 4.32 -20.64 -14.57
C ILE A 156 3.89 -20.37 -13.13
N HIS A 157 4.80 -20.52 -12.17
CA HIS A 157 4.50 -20.25 -10.76
C HIS A 157 4.25 -18.77 -10.52
N PHE A 158 5.03 -17.89 -11.16
CA PHE A 158 4.81 -16.45 -11.07
C PHE A 158 3.44 -16.05 -11.65
N GLN A 159 3.06 -16.60 -12.81
CA GLN A 159 1.76 -16.33 -13.42
C GLN A 159 0.60 -16.81 -12.54
N ALA A 160 0.70 -18.02 -11.98
CA ALA A 160 -0.31 -18.54 -11.06
C ALA A 160 -0.46 -17.67 -9.80
N TRP A 161 0.65 -17.13 -9.28
CA TRP A 161 0.62 -16.17 -8.18
C TRP A 161 -0.02 -14.85 -8.59
N ARG A 162 0.39 -14.29 -9.73
CA ARG A 162 -0.13 -13.03 -10.27
C ARG A 162 -1.65 -13.06 -10.47
N ASP A 163 -2.16 -14.17 -11.01
CA ASP A 163 -3.58 -14.34 -11.33
C ASP A 163 -4.42 -14.83 -10.13
N GLY A 164 -3.80 -15.09 -8.97
CA GLY A 164 -4.49 -15.65 -7.81
C GLY A 164 -5.09 -17.04 -8.07
N MET A 165 -4.28 -17.92 -8.66
CA MET A 165 -4.60 -19.33 -8.96
C MET A 165 -3.58 -20.28 -8.31
N THR A 166 -3.15 -19.96 -7.09
CA THR A 166 -2.14 -20.73 -6.34
C THR A 166 -2.72 -21.93 -5.61
N GLY A 167 -4.05 -21.98 -5.45
CA GLY A 167 -4.74 -23.01 -4.67
C GLY A 167 -4.79 -22.69 -3.17
N TYR A 168 -4.26 -21.54 -2.74
CA TYR A 168 -4.33 -21.05 -1.37
C TYR A 168 -5.35 -19.91 -1.29
N PRO A 169 -6.55 -20.13 -0.70
CA PRO A 169 -7.63 -19.15 -0.74
C PRO A 169 -7.26 -17.75 -0.25
N LEU A 170 -6.45 -17.65 0.80
CA LEU A 170 -5.99 -16.35 1.33
C LEU A 170 -5.10 -15.61 0.33
N ILE A 171 -4.19 -16.31 -0.35
CA ILE A 171 -3.28 -15.71 -1.33
C ILE A 171 -4.08 -15.32 -2.56
N ASP A 172 -4.91 -16.25 -3.06
CA ASP A 172 -5.74 -16.07 -4.24
C ASP A 172 -6.71 -14.89 -4.08
N ALA A 173 -7.35 -14.75 -2.91
CA ALA A 173 -8.25 -13.63 -2.62
C ALA A 173 -7.52 -12.29 -2.63
N ASN A 174 -6.35 -12.19 -1.98
CA ASN A 174 -5.59 -10.94 -1.95
C ASN A 174 -5.05 -10.56 -3.33
N MET A 175 -4.52 -11.53 -4.10
CA MET A 175 -4.01 -11.26 -5.45
C MET A 175 -5.13 -10.80 -6.40
N ARG A 176 -6.32 -11.39 -6.29
CA ARG A 176 -7.51 -10.94 -7.03
C ARG A 176 -8.01 -9.57 -6.57
N GLU A 177 -7.96 -9.26 -5.28
CA GLU A 177 -8.28 -7.92 -4.75
C GLU A 177 -7.33 -6.87 -5.34
N LEU A 178 -6.03 -7.15 -5.32
CA LEU A 178 -5.01 -6.26 -5.88
C LEU A 178 -5.25 -6.00 -7.37
N GLN A 179 -5.45 -7.05 -8.16
CA GLN A 179 -5.67 -6.91 -9.60
C GLN A 179 -6.94 -6.13 -9.93
N ALA A 180 -8.01 -6.33 -9.15
CA ALA A 180 -9.30 -5.70 -9.40
C ALA A 180 -9.39 -4.25 -8.89
N THR A 181 -8.68 -3.92 -7.81
CA THR A 181 -8.92 -2.68 -7.05
C THR A 181 -7.69 -1.77 -6.97
N GLY A 182 -6.50 -2.28 -7.31
CA GLY A 182 -5.23 -1.58 -7.14
C GLY A 182 -4.84 -1.36 -5.67
N PHE A 183 -5.53 -2.00 -4.73
CA PHE A 183 -5.25 -1.91 -3.30
C PHE A 183 -5.20 -3.31 -2.68
N MET A 184 -4.39 -3.45 -1.62
CA MET A 184 -4.35 -4.67 -0.81
C MET A 184 -4.08 -4.30 0.64
N SER A 185 -4.77 -4.96 1.58
CA SER A 185 -4.51 -4.80 3.01
C SER A 185 -3.03 -5.07 3.36
N ASN A 186 -2.46 -4.33 4.33
CA ASN A 186 -1.06 -4.54 4.74
C ASN A 186 -0.79 -5.99 5.20
N ARG A 187 -1.78 -6.61 5.86
CA ARG A 187 -1.71 -8.02 6.27
C ARG A 187 -1.68 -8.93 5.04
N GLY A 188 -2.49 -8.64 4.02
CA GLY A 188 -2.45 -9.30 2.71
C GLY A 188 -1.07 -9.22 2.07
N ARG A 189 -0.52 -8.00 1.95
CA ARG A 189 0.79 -7.74 1.34
C ARG A 189 1.91 -8.57 1.98
N GLN A 190 1.92 -8.66 3.31
CA GLN A 190 2.88 -9.49 4.06
C GLN A 190 2.75 -10.98 3.71
N ASN A 191 1.52 -11.50 3.62
CA ASN A 191 1.28 -12.91 3.33
C ASN A 191 1.65 -13.27 1.89
N VAL A 192 1.25 -12.46 0.89
CA VAL A 192 1.54 -12.75 -0.52
C VAL A 192 3.03 -12.61 -0.84
N CYS A 193 3.71 -11.64 -0.21
CA CYS A 193 5.16 -11.48 -0.30
C CYS A 193 5.90 -12.68 0.30
N SER A 194 5.50 -13.10 1.51
CA SER A 194 6.08 -14.27 2.17
C SER A 194 5.85 -15.55 1.36
N PHE A 195 4.68 -15.73 0.76
CA PHE A 195 4.38 -16.88 -0.08
C PHE A 195 5.29 -16.93 -1.33
N LEU A 196 5.43 -15.81 -2.06
CA LEU A 196 6.27 -15.75 -3.25
C LEU A 196 7.74 -16.03 -2.91
N ALA A 197 8.30 -15.33 -1.91
CA ALA A 197 9.73 -15.37 -1.64
C ALA A 197 10.19 -16.60 -0.81
N ILE A 198 9.29 -17.20 -0.02
CA ILE A 198 9.65 -18.32 0.88
C ILE A 198 9.06 -19.63 0.40
N GLU A 199 7.75 -19.68 0.11
CA GLU A 199 7.08 -20.94 -0.23
C GLU A 199 7.32 -21.31 -1.71
N LEU A 200 7.22 -20.34 -2.63
CA LEU A 200 7.54 -20.56 -4.05
C LEU A 200 9.03 -20.43 -4.35
N GLY A 201 9.81 -19.75 -3.50
CA GLY A 201 11.25 -19.53 -3.70
C GLY A 201 11.59 -18.66 -4.92
N LEU A 202 10.61 -17.90 -5.43
CA LEU A 202 10.78 -17.04 -6.60
C LEU A 202 11.54 -15.76 -6.25
N ASP A 203 12.16 -15.14 -7.25
CA ASP A 203 12.79 -13.84 -7.13
C ASP A 203 11.78 -12.79 -6.67
N TRP A 204 12.02 -12.27 -5.47
CA TRP A 204 11.15 -11.30 -4.82
C TRP A 204 10.96 -10.02 -5.64
N ARG A 205 11.91 -9.69 -6.52
CA ARG A 205 11.84 -8.51 -7.39
C ARG A 205 10.69 -8.59 -8.37
N LEU A 206 10.34 -9.79 -8.85
CA LEU A 206 9.18 -9.99 -9.73
C LEU A 206 7.88 -9.56 -9.03
N GLY A 207 7.75 -9.89 -7.74
CA GLY A 207 6.61 -9.45 -6.94
C GLY A 207 6.63 -7.95 -6.66
N ALA A 208 7.81 -7.37 -6.42
CA ALA A 208 7.98 -5.94 -6.19
C ALA A 208 7.62 -5.11 -7.43
N GLU A 209 8.05 -5.55 -8.61
CA GLU A 209 7.75 -4.94 -9.92
C GLU A 209 6.26 -5.04 -10.25
N TYR A 210 5.62 -6.20 -10.01
CA TYR A 210 4.17 -6.32 -10.19
C TYR A 210 3.38 -5.39 -9.24
N PHE A 211 3.87 -5.22 -8.01
CA PHE A 211 3.27 -4.28 -7.07
C PHE A 211 3.47 -2.83 -7.52
N GLU A 212 4.59 -2.50 -8.16
CA GLU A 212 4.82 -1.19 -8.77
C GLU A 212 3.86 -0.91 -9.93
N GLU A 213 3.52 -1.93 -10.73
CA GLU A 213 2.57 -1.82 -11.84
C GLU A 213 1.13 -1.56 -11.36
N VAL A 214 0.68 -2.24 -10.29
CA VAL A 214 -0.74 -2.32 -9.94
C VAL A 214 -1.15 -1.46 -8.74
N LEU A 215 -0.24 -1.15 -7.81
CA LEU A 215 -0.60 -0.44 -6.58
C LEU A 215 -0.90 1.04 -6.80
N LEU A 216 -2.10 1.47 -6.37
CA LEU A 216 -2.48 2.88 -6.30
C LEU A 216 -1.66 3.69 -5.29
N ASP A 217 -1.11 3.02 -4.28
CA ASP A 217 -0.29 3.62 -3.22
C ASP A 217 1.20 3.28 -3.35
N TYR A 218 1.66 3.03 -4.58
CA TYR A 218 3.06 2.76 -4.84
C TYR A 218 3.96 3.92 -4.38
N ASP A 219 4.89 3.58 -3.50
CA ASP A 219 6.01 4.42 -3.06
C ASP A 219 7.26 3.55 -3.13
N ALA A 220 8.24 3.94 -3.95
CA ALA A 220 9.41 3.11 -4.24
C ALA A 220 10.15 2.67 -2.97
N SER A 221 10.35 3.58 -2.01
CA SER A 221 11.03 3.23 -0.76
C SER A 221 10.23 2.21 0.06
N SER A 222 8.93 2.47 0.24
CA SER A 222 8.06 1.63 1.08
C SER A 222 7.79 0.27 0.44
N ASN A 223 7.53 0.20 -0.87
CA ASN A 223 7.27 -1.05 -1.58
C ASN A 223 8.50 -1.95 -1.53
N TRP A 224 9.62 -1.49 -2.07
CA TRP A 224 10.82 -2.30 -2.24
C TRP A 224 11.41 -2.76 -0.90
N LEU A 225 11.42 -1.90 0.13
CA LEU A 225 11.93 -2.30 1.45
C LEU A 225 10.99 -3.24 2.21
N ASN A 226 9.67 -3.15 2.03
CA ASN A 226 8.76 -4.16 2.57
C ASN A 226 8.96 -5.52 1.89
N TRP A 227 9.17 -5.53 0.57
CA TRP A 227 9.53 -6.74 -0.16
C TRP A 227 10.85 -7.34 0.31
N GLN A 228 11.90 -6.52 0.50
CA GLN A 228 13.15 -7.01 1.08
C GLN A 228 12.97 -7.60 2.49
N ASN A 229 12.13 -6.98 3.32
CA ASN A 229 11.83 -7.49 4.67
C ASN A 229 11.14 -8.85 4.60
N GLY A 230 10.15 -9.02 3.71
CA GLY A 230 9.43 -10.29 3.53
C GLY A 230 10.30 -11.39 2.92
N ALA A 231 11.22 -11.02 2.03
CA ALA A 231 12.18 -11.92 1.40
C ALA A 231 13.39 -12.26 2.30
N GLY A 232 13.54 -11.58 3.44
CA GLY A 232 14.64 -11.77 4.38
C GLY A 232 15.99 -11.20 3.93
N VAL A 233 15.99 -10.28 2.95
CA VAL A 233 17.20 -9.65 2.38
C VAL A 233 17.38 -8.20 2.80
N SER A 234 16.68 -7.79 3.87
CA SER A 234 16.73 -6.42 4.41
C SER A 234 17.55 -6.31 5.70
N LEU A 235 18.42 -5.31 5.78
CA LEU A 235 19.06 -4.92 7.03
C LEU A 235 18.09 -4.22 7.99
N CYS A 236 16.93 -3.73 7.53
CA CYS A 236 15.93 -3.11 8.42
C CYS A 236 15.43 -4.08 9.51
N THR A 237 15.38 -5.38 9.21
CA THR A 237 15.00 -6.44 10.17
C THR A 237 16.22 -7.17 10.74
N GLY A 238 17.44 -6.69 10.45
CA GLY A 238 18.69 -7.38 10.78
C GLY A 238 18.88 -8.70 10.04
N GLY A 239 18.32 -8.85 8.83
CA GLY A 239 18.35 -10.10 8.05
C GLY A 239 17.40 -11.18 8.57
N ARG A 240 16.46 -10.85 9.47
CA ARG A 240 15.48 -11.81 9.98
C ARG A 240 14.41 -12.09 8.94
N LEU A 241 14.21 -13.38 8.65
CA LEU A 241 13.14 -13.89 7.81
C LEU A 241 11.88 -14.11 8.65
N ASN A 242 10.83 -13.32 8.39
CA ASN A 242 9.52 -13.54 8.99
C ASN A 242 8.70 -14.48 8.10
N ARG A 243 8.78 -15.80 8.36
CA ARG A 243 7.94 -16.77 7.68
C ARG A 243 6.51 -16.72 8.22
N PHE A 244 5.57 -16.38 7.37
CA PHE A 244 4.14 -16.39 7.73
C PHE A 244 3.55 -17.76 7.39
N ASN A 245 3.07 -18.49 8.41
CA ASN A 245 2.29 -19.70 8.18
C ASN A 245 0.89 -19.32 7.67
N ILE A 246 0.67 -19.46 6.38
CA ILE A 246 -0.54 -19.01 5.67
C ILE A 246 -1.81 -19.65 6.23
N VAL A 247 -1.75 -20.93 6.60
CA VAL A 247 -2.89 -21.65 7.20
C VAL A 247 -3.26 -21.03 8.56
N LYS A 248 -2.25 -20.70 9.37
CA LYS A 248 -2.49 -20.01 10.66
C LYS A 248 -3.02 -18.59 10.44
N GLN A 249 -2.47 -17.87 9.46
CA GLN A 249 -2.87 -16.49 9.15
C GLN A 249 -4.32 -16.43 8.66
N SER A 250 -4.72 -17.32 7.74
CA SER A 250 -6.11 -17.47 7.31
C SER A 250 -7.03 -17.70 8.50
N LYS A 251 -6.74 -18.68 9.37
CA LYS A 251 -7.55 -18.94 10.57
C LYS A 251 -7.61 -17.77 11.57
N THR A 252 -6.62 -16.87 11.56
CA THR A 252 -6.50 -15.78 12.53
C THR A 252 -7.20 -14.52 12.05
N TYR A 253 -7.00 -14.16 10.78
CA TYR A 253 -7.41 -12.88 10.19
C TYR A 253 -8.63 -13.00 9.27
N ASP A 254 -8.95 -14.21 8.81
CA ASP A 254 -10.14 -14.54 8.04
C ASP A 254 -10.99 -15.54 8.84
N LYS A 255 -11.44 -15.10 10.03
CA LYS A 255 -12.42 -15.86 10.80
C LYS A 255 -13.73 -15.76 10.04
N VAL A 256 -14.12 -16.85 9.36
CA VAL A 256 -15.47 -17.02 8.85
C VAL A 256 -16.42 -16.68 10.00
N VAL A 257 -17.15 -15.57 9.88
CA VAL A 257 -18.32 -15.35 10.72
C VAL A 257 -19.26 -16.47 10.31
N SER A 258 -19.37 -17.49 11.16
CA SER A 258 -20.45 -18.46 11.08
C SER A 258 -21.76 -17.67 11.18
N THR A 259 -22.33 -17.32 10.03
CA THR A 259 -23.76 -17.06 9.90
C THR A 259 -24.54 -18.33 10.17
#